data_AF-A0A1H6QJ07-F1
#
_entry.id   AF-A0A1H6QJ07-F1
#
_cell.length_a   1.000
_cell.length_b   1.000
_cell.length_c   1.000
_cell.angle_alpha   90.00
_cell.angle_beta   90.00
_cell.angle_gamma   90.00
#
_symmetry.space_group_name_H-M   'P 1'
#
loop_
_entity.id
_entity.type
_entity.pdbx_description
1 polymer ?
#
loop_
_entity_poly.entity_id
_entity_poly.type
_entity_poly.pdbx_seq_one_letter_code
_entity_poly.pdbx_strand_id
1 'polypeptide(L)'
;MGKKSQTSTPADFNEAAWVFANKNRLKGFLRRLSVSDLEKAKDAIEQVLDEQRQLEHQRLQEAERRKQKLQQIQAVMAQEGIQAEDLLAALNTPRKRGRPPKARALSPSLSQSMT
;
A
#
# COMPACT_ATOMS: atom_id res chain seq x y z
N MET A 1 25.46 -3.56 26.34
CA MET A 1 24.88 -4.91 26.15
C MET A 1 23.93 -4.85 24.95
N GLY A 2 24.39 -5.27 23.78
CA GLY A 2 23.57 -5.29 22.56
C GLY A 2 22.65 -6.50 22.54
N LYS A 3 21.34 -6.27 22.48
CA LYS A 3 20.33 -7.32 22.28
C LYS A 3 20.49 -7.84 20.86
N LYS A 4 20.94 -9.09 20.70
CA LYS A 4 20.98 -9.78 19.40
C LYS A 4 19.55 -10.11 19.00
N SER A 5 19.05 -9.45 17.95
CA SER A 5 17.80 -9.81 17.30
C SER A 5 17.94 -11.23 16.75
N GLN A 6 17.15 -12.17 17.26
CA GLN A 6 16.98 -13.48 16.64
C GLN A 6 16.28 -13.28 15.29
N THR A 7 17.05 -13.34 14.20
CA THR A 7 16.50 -13.55 12.88
C THR A 7 16.20 -15.04 12.75
N SER A 8 14.95 -15.45 12.98
CA SER A 8 14.48 -16.81 12.71
C SER A 8 14.63 -17.15 11.22
N THR A 9 15.20 -18.30 10.93
CA THR A 9 15.62 -18.76 9.60
C THR A 9 14.40 -19.18 8.77
N PRO A 10 14.36 -18.97 7.44
CA PRO A 10 13.24 -19.39 6.58
C PRO A 10 12.92 -20.90 6.59
N ALA A 11 13.81 -21.75 7.11
CA ALA A 11 13.58 -23.19 7.27
C ALA A 11 12.52 -23.52 8.34
N ASP A 12 12.44 -22.70 9.41
CA ASP A 12 11.51 -22.91 10.53
C ASP A 12 10.04 -22.80 10.08
N PHE A 13 9.77 -21.97 9.06
CA PHE A 13 8.44 -21.81 8.46
C PHE A 13 7.96 -23.06 7.73
N ASN A 14 8.86 -23.82 7.09
CA ASN A 14 8.49 -25.00 6.31
C ASN A 14 8.09 -26.17 7.22
N GLU A 15 8.73 -26.29 8.39
CA GLU A 15 8.40 -27.31 9.38
C GLU A 15 7.02 -27.06 10.02
N ALA A 16 6.70 -25.80 10.35
CA ALA A 16 5.37 -25.43 10.83
C ALA A 16 4.29 -25.65 9.75
N ALA A 17 4.53 -25.21 8.52
CA ALA A 17 3.59 -25.39 7.40
C ALA A 17 3.27 -26.87 7.15
N TRP A 18 4.25 -27.77 7.30
CA TRP A 18 4.05 -29.20 7.16
C TRP A 18 3.11 -29.81 8.22
N VAL A 19 3.16 -29.30 9.47
CA VAL A 19 2.27 -29.74 10.55
C VAL A 19 0.83 -29.25 10.30
N PHE A 20 0.66 -28.00 9.87
CA PHE A 20 -0.67 -27.42 9.61
C PHE A 20 -1.35 -27.96 8.34
N ALA A 21 -0.59 -28.49 7.38
CA ALA A 21 -1.13 -29.03 6.13
C ALA A 21 -1.96 -30.32 6.29
N ASN A 22 -1.80 -31.08 7.38
CA ASN A 22 -2.53 -32.33 7.58
C ASN A 22 -3.15 -32.42 8.98
N LYS A 23 -4.48 -32.50 9.03
CA LYS A 23 -5.29 -32.61 10.26
C LYS A 23 -4.80 -33.69 11.22
N ASN A 24 -4.37 -34.84 10.73
CA ASN A 24 -3.94 -35.94 11.59
C ASN A 24 -2.54 -35.71 12.18
N ARG A 25 -1.66 -35.05 11.44
CA ARG A 25 -0.33 -34.64 11.94
C ARG A 25 -0.46 -33.53 12.98
N LEU A 26 -1.27 -32.52 12.68
CA LEU A 26 -1.61 -31.45 13.62
C LEU A 26 -2.19 -32.02 14.92
N LYS A 27 -3.19 -32.91 14.83
CA LYS A 27 -3.75 -33.58 16.02
C LYS A 27 -2.71 -34.36 16.81
N GLY A 28 -1.81 -35.08 16.13
CA GLY A 28 -0.73 -35.84 16.78
C GLY A 28 0.24 -34.93 17.53
N PHE A 29 0.58 -33.78 16.96
CA PHE A 29 1.41 -32.76 17.58
C PHE A 29 0.71 -32.09 18.78
N LEU A 30 -0.53 -31.62 18.59
CA LEU A 30 -1.30 -30.93 19.62
C LEU A 30 -1.56 -31.80 20.86
N ARG A 31 -1.74 -33.13 20.69
CA ARG A 31 -1.89 -34.06 21.82
C ARG A 31 -0.69 -34.14 22.77
N ARG A 32 0.48 -33.66 22.35
CA ARG A 32 1.70 -33.65 23.17
C ARG A 32 1.83 -32.37 24.01
N LEU A 33 0.97 -31.37 23.77
CA LEU A 33 0.99 -30.09 24.45
C LEU A 33 0.15 -30.11 25.73
N SER A 34 0.48 -29.22 26.67
CA SER A 34 -0.36 -29.00 27.86
C SER A 34 -1.63 -28.21 27.49
N VAL A 35 -2.65 -28.27 28.35
CA VAL A 35 -3.89 -27.48 28.16
C VAL A 35 -3.60 -25.97 28.05
N SER A 36 -2.71 -25.44 28.89
CA SER A 36 -2.33 -24.02 28.84
C SER A 36 -1.66 -23.65 27.51
N ASP A 37 -0.82 -24.54 26.96
CA ASP A 37 -0.16 -24.28 25.69
C ASP A 37 -1.13 -24.39 24.51
N LEU A 38 -2.15 -25.26 24.60
CA LEU A 38 -3.24 -25.33 23.64
C LEU A 38 -4.09 -24.07 23.63
N GLU A 39 -4.39 -23.49 24.81
CA GLU A 39 -5.12 -22.21 24.91
C GLU A 39 -4.31 -21.06 24.29
N LYS A 40 -3.01 -20.95 24.62
CA LYS A 40 -2.14 -19.94 23.99
C LYS A 40 -2.05 -20.12 22.48
N ALA A 41 -1.94 -21.36 22.00
CA ALA A 41 -1.90 -21.66 20.58
C ALA A 41 -3.22 -21.29 19.89
N LYS A 42 -4.36 -21.56 20.52
CA LYS A 42 -5.68 -21.14 20.03
C LYS A 42 -5.75 -19.62 19.90
N ASP A 43 -5.41 -18.88 20.93
CA ASP A 43 -5.52 -17.41 20.92
C ASP A 43 -4.59 -16.79 19.86
N ALA A 44 -3.38 -17.31 19.71
CA ALA A 44 -2.45 -16.89 18.66
C ALA A 44 -3.00 -17.18 17.25
N ILE A 45 -3.61 -18.36 17.04
CA ILE A 45 -4.22 -18.73 15.76
C ILE A 45 -5.44 -17.84 15.47
N GLU A 46 -6.29 -17.57 16.46
CA GLU A 46 -7.45 -16.69 16.33
C GLU A 46 -7.03 -15.27 15.95
N GLN A 47 -6.01 -14.72 16.60
CA GLN A 47 -5.46 -13.41 16.26
C GLN A 47 -5.01 -13.35 14.79
N VAL A 48 -4.22 -14.33 14.34
CA VAL A 48 -3.73 -14.38 12.96
C VAL A 48 -4.89 -14.53 11.96
N LEU A 49 -5.92 -15.34 12.30
CA LEU A 49 -7.11 -15.48 11.47
C LEU A 49 -7.87 -14.15 11.33
N ASP A 50 -8.02 -13.42 12.42
CA ASP A 50 -8.70 -12.12 12.42
C ASP A 50 -7.92 -11.08 11.60
N GLU A 51 -6.60 -11.02 11.75
CA GLU A 51 -5.74 -10.16 10.93
C GLU A 51 -5.89 -10.47 9.43
N GLN A 52 -5.87 -11.74 9.04
CA GLN A 52 -6.05 -12.14 7.63
C GLN A 52 -7.44 -11.79 7.10
N ARG A 53 -8.50 -12.03 7.88
CA ARG A 53 -9.87 -11.67 7.51
C ARG A 53 -10.03 -10.17 7.33
N GLN A 54 -9.42 -9.38 8.21
CA GLN A 54 -9.44 -7.92 8.10
C GLN A 54 -8.71 -7.44 6.84
N LEU A 55 -7.55 -8.02 6.52
CA LEU A 55 -6.81 -7.70 5.30
C LEU A 55 -7.61 -8.06 4.04
N GLU A 56 -8.22 -9.24 4.00
CA GLU A 56 -9.07 -9.65 2.87
C GLU A 56 -10.28 -8.72 2.71
N HIS A 57 -10.94 -8.39 3.82
CA HIS A 57 -12.08 -7.49 3.83
C HIS A 57 -11.68 -6.08 3.36
N GLN A 58 -10.55 -5.52 3.83
CA GLN A 58 -10.03 -4.24 3.37
C GLN A 58 -9.74 -4.27 1.86
N ARG A 59 -9.10 -5.34 1.36
CA ARG A 59 -8.83 -5.52 -0.06
C ARG A 59 -10.11 -5.52 -0.90
N LEU A 60 -11.15 -6.22 -0.43
CA LEU A 60 -12.45 -6.25 -1.10
C LEU A 60 -13.13 -4.87 -1.08
N GLN A 61 -13.10 -4.16 0.05
CA GLN A 61 -13.65 -2.81 0.15
C GLN A 61 -12.92 -1.80 -0.73
N GLU A 62 -11.60 -1.91 -0.88
CA GLU A 62 -10.82 -1.06 -1.77
C GLU A 62 -11.12 -1.35 -3.24
N ALA A 63 -11.24 -2.63 -3.61
CA ALA A 63 -11.64 -3.03 -4.96
C ALA A 63 -13.03 -2.50 -5.31
N GLU A 64 -13.99 -2.63 -4.39
CA GLU A 64 -15.35 -2.13 -4.58
C GLU A 64 -15.39 -0.59 -4.65
N ARG A 65 -14.68 0.11 -3.76
CA ARG A 65 -14.55 1.58 -3.81
C ARG A 65 -13.93 2.05 -5.13
N ARG A 66 -12.90 1.34 -5.63
CA ARG A 66 -12.27 1.66 -6.92
C ARG A 66 -13.26 1.46 -8.07
N LYS A 67 -14.01 0.35 -8.06
CA LYS A 67 -15.05 0.06 -9.07
C LYS A 67 -16.15 1.12 -9.08
N GLN A 68 -16.66 1.49 -7.91
CA GLN A 68 -17.67 2.55 -7.76
C GLN A 68 -17.18 3.90 -8.28
N LYS A 69 -15.93 4.28 -7.96
CA LYS A 69 -15.30 5.50 -8.50
C LYS A 69 -15.17 5.48 -10.02
N LEU A 70 -14.76 4.34 -10.60
CA LEU A 70 -14.67 4.20 -12.05
C LEU A 70 -16.04 4.33 -12.72
N GLN A 71 -17.07 3.74 -12.15
CA GLN A 71 -18.45 3.89 -12.64
C GLN A 71 -18.94 5.33 -12.54
N GLN A 72 -18.63 6.02 -11.43
CA GLN A 72 -18.96 7.44 -11.28
C GLN A 72 -18.26 8.31 -12.34
N ILE A 73 -16.96 8.08 -12.58
CA ILE A 73 -16.21 8.79 -13.61
C ILE A 73 -16.82 8.51 -15.00
N GLN A 74 -17.15 7.26 -15.30
CA GLN A 74 -17.80 6.89 -16.56
C GLN A 74 -19.16 7.59 -16.75
N ALA A 75 -19.96 7.71 -15.70
CA ALA A 75 -21.24 8.40 -15.74
C ALA A 75 -21.06 9.92 -16.02
N VAL A 76 -20.10 10.57 -15.35
CA VAL A 76 -19.79 11.99 -15.58
C VAL A 76 -19.27 12.21 -17.00
N MET A 77 -18.39 11.32 -17.49
CA MET A 77 -17.89 11.38 -18.87
C MET A 77 -19.02 11.30 -19.89
N ALA A 78 -19.96 10.38 -19.69
CA ALA A 78 -21.11 10.22 -20.58
C ALA A 78 -22.04 11.45 -20.57
N GLN A 79 -22.22 12.09 -19.40
CA GLN A 79 -23.02 13.32 -19.27
C GLN A 79 -22.39 14.51 -19.97
N GLU A 80 -21.07 14.68 -19.86
CA GLU A 80 -20.32 15.79 -20.44
C GLU A 80 -19.91 15.53 -21.90
N GLY A 81 -20.23 14.34 -22.45
CA GLY A 81 -19.85 13.94 -23.80
C GLY A 81 -18.34 13.73 -23.99
N ILE A 82 -17.60 13.53 -22.90
CA ILE A 82 -16.14 13.40 -22.91
C ILE A 82 -15.75 11.96 -23.24
N GLN A 83 -14.95 11.78 -24.29
CA GLN A 83 -14.39 10.48 -24.66
C GLN A 83 -13.16 10.12 -23.81
N ALA A 84 -12.88 8.82 -23.67
CA ALA A 84 -11.72 8.35 -22.90
C ALA A 84 -10.39 8.82 -23.50
N GLU A 85 -10.33 8.88 -24.83
CA GLU A 85 -9.17 9.32 -25.60
C GLU A 85 -8.85 10.80 -25.35
N ASP A 86 -9.86 11.66 -25.28
CA ASP A 86 -9.69 13.10 -25.02
C ASP A 86 -9.16 13.37 -23.61
N LEU A 87 -9.64 12.61 -22.61
CA LEU A 87 -9.13 12.68 -21.24
C LEU A 87 -7.68 12.21 -21.13
N LEU A 88 -7.33 11.10 -21.79
CA LEU A 88 -5.96 10.60 -21.82
C LEU A 88 -5.02 11.57 -22.51
N ALA A 89 -5.46 12.22 -23.60
CA ALA A 89 -4.69 13.25 -24.28
C ALA A 89 -4.46 14.47 -23.37
N ALA A 90 -5.50 14.94 -22.66
CA ALA A 90 -5.40 16.07 -21.73
C ALA A 90 -4.44 15.77 -20.56
N LEU A 91 -4.52 14.57 -19.96
CA LEU A 91 -3.67 14.14 -18.86
C LEU A 91 -2.20 13.93 -19.26
N ASN A 92 -1.95 13.53 -20.51
CA ASN A 92 -0.59 13.34 -21.04
C ASN A 92 0.05 14.63 -21.59
N THR A 93 -0.61 15.79 -21.50
CA THR A 93 0.03 17.05 -21.91
C THR A 93 1.18 17.39 -20.95
N PRO A 94 2.43 17.51 -21.46
CA PRO A 94 3.54 17.90 -20.60
C PRO A 94 3.30 19.31 -20.08
N ARG A 95 3.22 19.48 -18.76
CA ARG A 95 3.19 20.79 -18.11
C ARG A 95 4.35 21.61 -18.66
N LYS A 96 4.07 22.62 -19.47
CA LYS A 96 5.08 23.57 -19.96
C LYS A 96 5.73 24.20 -18.73
N ARG A 97 6.92 23.72 -18.36
CA ARG A 97 7.77 24.37 -17.35
C ARG A 97 8.12 25.73 -17.95
N GLY A 98 7.41 26.76 -17.49
CA GLY A 98 7.64 28.13 -17.91
C GLY A 98 9.09 28.49 -17.64
N ARG A 99 9.84 28.78 -18.71
CA ARG A 99 11.15 29.41 -18.61
C ARG A 99 10.94 30.74 -17.87
N PRO A 100 11.61 30.98 -16.73
CA PRO A 100 11.45 32.26 -16.04
C PRO A 100 11.85 33.39 -17.00
N PRO A 101 11.08 34.50 -17.03
CA PRO A 101 11.35 35.60 -17.95
C PRO A 101 12.75 36.16 -17.69
N LYS A 102 13.53 36.29 -18.76
CA LYS A 102 14.90 36.83 -18.71
C LYS A 102 14.83 38.28 -18.24
N ALA A 103 15.27 38.54 -17.01
CA ALA A 103 15.40 39.90 -16.49
C ALA A 103 16.30 40.71 -17.44
N ARG A 104 15.75 41.80 -17.98
CA ARG A 104 16.44 42.76 -18.83
C ARG A 104 17.45 43.47 -17.94
N ALA A 105 18.74 43.31 -18.22
CA ALA A 105 19.81 43.97 -17.48
C ALA A 105 19.57 45.49 -17.48
N LEU A 106 19.20 46.03 -16.33
CA LEU A 106 19.24 47.46 -16.06
C LEU A 106 20.73 47.83 -15.97
N SER A 107 21.26 48.38 -17.06
CA SER A 107 22.53 49.11 -17.04
C SER A 107 22.42 50.28 -16.06
N PRO A 108 23.34 50.46 -15.09
CA PRO A 108 23.30 51.64 -14.24
C PRO A 108 23.73 52.84 -15.07
N SER A 109 22.78 53.73 -15.37
CA SER A 109 23.08 55.04 -15.95
C SER A 109 23.73 55.91 -14.89
N LEU A 110 24.97 56.28 -15.19
CA LEU A 110 25.77 57.33 -14.60
C LEU A 110 24.96 58.63 -14.38
N SER A 111 24.85 59.09 -13.13
CA SER A 111 24.57 60.47 -12.65
C SER A 111 24.33 60.39 -11.14
N GLN A 112 24.71 61.30 -10.25
CA GLN A 112 25.46 62.56 -10.25
C GLN A 112 25.62 62.93 -8.75
N SER A 113 26.66 63.72 -8.46
CA SER A 113 26.68 64.86 -7.50
C SER A 113 26.58 64.67 -5.97
N MET A 114 27.50 65.39 -5.30
CA MET A 114 27.50 65.88 -3.89
C MET A 114 27.74 64.81 -2.82
N THR A 115 28.65 64.97 -1.86
CA THR A 115 29.12 66.16 -1.13
C THR A 115 30.57 65.98 -0.72
#